data_AF-A0A0K9PRC9-F1
#
_entry.id   AF-A0A0K9PRC9-F1
#
_cell.length_a   1.000
_cell.length_b   1.000
_cell.length_c   1.000
_cell.angle_alpha   90.00
_cell.angle_beta   90.00
_cell.angle_gamma   90.00
#
_symmetry.space_group_name_H-M   'P 1'
#
loop_
_entity.id
_entity.type
_entity.pdbx_description
1 polymer ?
#
loop_
_entity_poly.entity_id
_entity_poly.type
_entity_poly.pdbx_seq_one_letter_code
_entity_poly.pdbx_strand_id
1 'polypeptide(L)'
;MTSEQKEKELRSELDQKARKGETVVPGGAGGKSLEAQEHLAEGRIRGGQKRKQQLGVDGYRIIGKKGGESSSSKKHVHDHDDQHHDREHQTQ
;
A
#
# COMPACT_ATOMS: atom_id res chain seq x y z
N MET A 1 -20.69 -11.50 -20.80
CA MET A 1 -19.93 -11.37 -19.54
C MET A 1 -20.72 -10.51 -18.59
N THR A 2 -20.86 -10.92 -17.32
CA THR A 2 -21.64 -10.21 -16.31
C THR A 2 -20.82 -9.08 -15.67
N SER A 3 -21.49 -8.11 -15.04
CA SER A 3 -20.83 -6.99 -14.34
C SER A 3 -19.89 -7.47 -13.23
N GLU A 4 -20.25 -8.54 -12.54
CA GLU A 4 -19.43 -9.16 -11.48
C GLU A 4 -18.15 -9.80 -12.03
N GLN A 5 -18.23 -10.44 -13.20
CA GLN A 5 -17.05 -10.99 -13.88
C GLN A 5 -16.07 -9.89 -14.27
N LYS A 6 -16.60 -8.74 -14.72
CA LYS A 6 -15.79 -7.58 -15.11
C LYS A 6 -15.07 -6.94 -13.91
N GLU A 7 -15.72 -6.84 -12.75
CA GLU A 7 -15.08 -6.35 -11.53
C GLU A 7 -13.97 -7.29 -11.06
N LYS A 8 -14.21 -8.60 -11.09
CA LYS A 8 -13.21 -9.60 -10.70
C LYS A 8 -11.97 -9.56 -11.60
N GLU A 9 -12.18 -9.41 -12.91
CA GLU A 9 -11.09 -9.28 -13.89
C GLU A 9 -10.28 -8.00 -13.67
N LEU A 10 -10.95 -6.86 -13.44
CA LEU A 10 -10.30 -5.59 -13.13
C LEU A 10 -9.46 -5.69 -11.84
N ARG A 11 -10.00 -6.28 -10.78
CA ARG A 11 -9.25 -6.51 -9.53
C ARG A 11 -8.02 -7.37 -9.76
N SER A 12 -8.13 -8.42 -10.59
CA SER A 12 -7.00 -9.27 -10.96
C SER A 12 -5.94 -8.50 -11.75
N GLU A 13 -6.34 -7.63 -12.67
CA GLU A 13 -5.41 -6.81 -13.45
C GLU A 13 -4.64 -5.83 -12.53
N LEU A 14 -5.35 -5.18 -11.61
CA LEU A 14 -4.76 -4.29 -10.62
C LEU A 14 -3.80 -5.05 -9.68
N ASP A 15 -4.13 -6.28 -9.30
CA ASP A 15 -3.24 -7.13 -8.51
C ASP A 15 -1.94 -7.45 -9.26
N GLN A 16 -2.02 -7.76 -10.56
CA GLN A 16 -0.84 -8.00 -11.38
C GLN A 16 0.05 -6.75 -11.50
N LYS A 17 -0.55 -5.56 -11.62
CA LYS A 17 0.18 -4.29 -11.62
C LYS A 17 0.88 -4.07 -10.27
N ALA A 18 0.18 -4.30 -9.16
CA ALA A 18 0.75 -4.21 -7.82
C ALA A 18 1.95 -5.16 -7.62
N ARG A 19 1.86 -6.41 -8.13
CA ARG A 19 2.97 -7.38 -8.10
C ARG A 19 4.19 -6.95 -8.90
N LYS A 20 3.99 -6.20 -10.00
CA LYS A 20 5.08 -5.59 -10.78
C LYS A 20 5.72 -4.37 -10.09
N GLY A 21 5.27 -4.04 -8.88
CA GLY A 21 5.75 -2.89 -8.11
C GLY A 21 5.02 -1.58 -8.45
N GLU A 22 3.96 -1.62 -9.25
CA GLU A 22 3.16 -0.44 -9.56
C GLU A 22 2.27 -0.06 -8.37
N THR A 23 2.13 1.23 -8.09
CA THR A 23 1.16 1.69 -7.09
C THR A 23 -0.20 1.89 -7.75
N VAL A 24 -1.15 1.00 -7.44
CA VAL A 24 -2.53 1.04 -7.94
C VAL A 24 -3.50 1.68 -6.94
N VAL A 25 -3.13 1.78 -5.66
CA VAL A 25 -3.88 2.52 -4.62
C VAL A 25 -3.07 3.71 -4.13
N PRO A 26 -3.58 4.95 -4.25
CA PRO A 26 -2.93 6.13 -3.70
C PRO A 26 -2.69 6.01 -2.20
N GLY A 27 -1.46 6.29 -1.76
CA GLY A 27 -1.08 6.12 -0.35
C GLY A 27 -0.90 4.66 0.07
N GLY A 28 -1.03 3.69 -0.85
CA GLY A 28 -0.80 2.25 -0.64
C GLY A 28 0.57 1.76 -1.09
N ALA A 29 1.44 2.64 -1.59
CA ALA A 29 2.77 2.28 -2.10
C ALA A 29 3.56 1.38 -1.11
N GLY A 30 4.21 0.34 -1.65
CA GLY A 30 4.97 -0.68 -0.91
C GLY A 30 4.26 -2.02 -0.73
N GLY A 31 2.95 -2.11 -1.03
CA GLY A 31 2.22 -3.39 -1.07
C GLY A 31 2.35 -4.08 -2.44
N LYS A 32 2.54 -5.41 -2.45
CA LYS A 32 2.71 -6.24 -3.67
C LYS A 32 1.40 -6.85 -4.19
N SER A 33 0.27 -6.48 -3.62
CA SER A 33 -1.07 -6.88 -4.05
C SER A 33 -2.02 -5.69 -3.93
N LEU A 34 -3.14 -5.74 -4.66
CA LEU A 34 -4.18 -4.69 -4.55
C LEU A 34 -4.62 -4.53 -3.10
N GLU A 35 -4.96 -5.63 -2.44
CA GLU A 35 -5.41 -5.68 -1.04
C GLU A 35 -4.35 -5.14 -0.07
N ALA A 36 -3.07 -5.47 -0.27
CA ALA A 36 -2.00 -4.94 0.58
C ALA A 36 -1.90 -3.42 0.45
N GLN A 37 -2.02 -2.88 -0.76
CA GLN A 37 -2.00 -1.44 -0.97
C GLN A 37 -3.23 -0.75 -0.36
N GLU A 38 -4.42 -1.35 -0.44
CA GLU A 38 -5.63 -0.86 0.23
C GLU A 38 -5.45 -0.77 1.75
N HIS A 39 -4.99 -1.83 2.39
CA HIS A 39 -4.75 -1.86 3.83
C HIS A 39 -3.67 -0.87 4.27
N LEU A 40 -2.59 -0.71 3.49
CA LEU A 40 -1.55 0.28 3.77
C LEU A 40 -2.08 1.71 3.68
N ALA A 41 -2.85 2.01 2.63
CA ALA A 41 -3.46 3.32 2.44
C ALA A 41 -4.39 3.65 3.62
N GLU A 42 -5.26 2.71 3.98
CA GLU A 42 -6.17 2.86 5.10
C GLU A 42 -5.43 3.06 6.44
N GLY A 43 -4.42 2.21 6.70
CA GLY A 43 -3.60 2.31 7.90
C GLY A 43 -2.88 3.65 8.02
N ARG A 44 -2.37 4.20 6.91
CA ARG A 44 -1.73 5.52 6.86
C ARG A 44 -2.71 6.65 7.14
N ILE A 45 -3.93 6.59 6.59
CA ILE A 45 -4.99 7.57 6.85
C ILE A 45 -5.35 7.56 8.34
N ARG A 46 -5.68 6.38 8.88
CA ARG A 46 -6.05 6.22 10.30
C ARG A 46 -4.94 6.70 11.23
N GLY A 47 -3.68 6.32 10.95
CA GLY A 47 -2.53 6.76 11.73
C GLY A 47 -2.30 8.28 11.67
N GLY A 48 -2.52 8.89 10.51
CA GLY A 48 -2.45 10.35 10.32
C GLY A 48 -3.52 11.08 11.13
N GLN A 49 -4.77 10.60 11.10
CA GLN A 49 -5.86 11.15 11.91
C GLN A 49 -5.56 11.06 13.41
N LYS A 50 -5.04 9.92 13.89
CA LYS A 50 -4.65 9.77 15.30
C LYS A 50 -3.56 10.77 15.71
N ARG A 51 -2.52 10.95 14.90
CA ARG A 51 -1.48 11.96 15.16
C ARG A 51 -2.04 13.38 15.12
N LYS A 52 -2.97 13.68 14.21
CA LYS A 52 -3.65 14.99 14.15
C LYS A 52 -4.45 15.28 15.43
N GLN A 53 -5.14 14.28 15.97
CA GLN A 53 -5.87 14.43 17.24
C GLN A 53 -4.91 14.65 18.43
N GLN A 54 -3.79 13.92 18.47
CA GLN A 54 -2.80 14.03 19.56
C GLN A 54 -1.99 15.33 19.53
N LEU A 55 -1.63 15.82 18.34
CA LEU A 55 -0.74 16.98 18.17
C LEU A 55 -1.47 18.30 17.87
N GLY A 56 -2.77 18.22 17.60
CA GLY A 56 -3.52 19.33 17.02
C GLY A 56 -3.14 19.60 15.55
N VAL A 57 -3.84 20.56 14.94
CA VAL A 57 -3.70 20.87 13.50
C VAL A 57 -2.32 21.44 13.18
N ASP A 58 -1.80 22.34 14.01
CA ASP A 58 -0.51 23.00 13.78
C ASP A 58 0.66 22.05 13.97
N GLY A 59 0.65 21.26 15.04
CA GLY A 59 1.65 20.22 15.27
C GLY A 59 1.70 19.20 14.13
N TYR A 60 0.54 18.77 13.64
CA TYR A 60 0.43 17.86 12.49
C TYR A 60 1.00 18.46 11.20
N ARG A 61 0.71 19.74 10.92
CA ARG A 61 1.20 20.44 9.73
C ARG A 61 2.73 20.54 9.71
N ILE A 62 3.35 20.86 10.85
CA ILE A 62 4.81 20.99 10.99
C ILE A 62 5.50 19.65 10.70
N ILE A 63 5.03 18.57 11.35
CA ILE A 63 5.65 17.25 11.16
C ILE A 63 5.42 16.69 9.75
N GLY A 64 4.27 17.01 9.13
CA GLY A 64 3.97 16.61 7.75
C GLY A 64 4.90 17.29 6.75
N LYS A 65 5.14 18.60 6.92
CA LYS A 65 6.10 19.36 6.09
C LYS A 65 7.51 18.78 6.19
N LYS A 66 7.99 18.59 7.43
CA LYS A 66 9.33 18.03 7.69
C LYS A 66 9.50 16.62 7.11
N GLY A 67 8.46 15.78 7.20
CA GLY A 67 8.47 14.44 6.61
C GLY A 67 8.56 14.46 5.07
N GLY A 68 7.82 15.34 4.41
CA GLY A 68 7.89 15.52 2.95
C GLY A 68 9.25 15.99 2.45
N GLU A 69 9.88 16.91 3.18
CA GLU A 69 11.25 17.39 2.90
C GLU A 69 12.31 16.27 3.03
N SER A 70 12.09 15.31 3.93
CA SER A 70 13.01 14.18 4.16
C SER A 70 12.85 13.05 3.13
N SER A 71 11.65 12.89 2.55
CA SER A 71 11.34 11.82 1.59
C SER A 71 11.73 12.16 0.15
N SER A 72 11.82 13.44 -0.21
CA SER A 72 12.22 13.88 -1.55
C SER A 72 13.67 13.52 -1.88
N SER A 73 14.50 13.23 -0.87
CA SER A 73 15.93 12.97 -0.99
C SER A 73 16.30 11.49 -1.19
N LYS A 74 15.35 10.55 -1.09
CA LYS A 74 15.64 9.10 -1.10
C LYS A 74 14.69 8.34 -2.01
N LYS A 75 15.08 8.15 -3.28
CA LYS A 75 14.47 7.13 -4.15
C LYS A 75 14.95 5.75 -3.67
N HIS A 76 14.22 5.14 -2.74
CA HIS A 76 14.47 3.76 -2.32
C HIS A 76 13.91 2.81 -3.37
N VAL A 77 14.81 2.21 -4.15
CA VAL A 77 14.54 1.00 -4.93
C VAL A 77 14.44 -0.13 -3.91
N HIS A 78 13.24 -0.65 -3.69
CA HIS A 78 13.03 -1.86 -2.90
C HIS A 78 12.70 -2.99 -3.87
N ASP A 79 13.76 -3.64 -4.37
CA ASP A 79 13.65 -5.01 -4.83
C ASP A 79 13.37 -5.86 -3.58
N HIS A 80 12.15 -6.38 -3.49
CA HIS A 80 11.85 -7.45 -2.56
C HIS A 80 11.32 -8.62 -3.38
N ASP A 81 12.14 -9.64 -3.53
CA ASP A 81 11.71 -10.99 -3.86
C ASP A 81 10.83 -11.52 -2.71
N ASP A 82 9.50 -11.45 -2.86
CA ASP A 82 8.60 -12.27 -2.03
C ASP A 82 8.47 -13.62 -2.73
N GLN A 83 9.35 -14.55 -2.39
CA GLN A 83 9.07 -15.96 -2.61
C GLN A 83 8.04 -16.41 -1.58
N HIS A 84 6.75 -16.24 -1.90
CA HIS A 84 5.69 -16.99 -1.22
C HIS A 84 5.93 -18.48 -1.47
N HIS A 85 6.51 -19.16 -0.48
CA HIS A 85 6.55 -20.61 -0.44
C HIS A 85 5.15 -21.11 -0.12
N ASP A 86 4.40 -21.49 -1.16
CA ASP A 86 3.29 -22.43 -1.02
C ASP A 86 3.89 -23.78 -0.59
N ARG A 87 4.02 -23.99 0.73
CA ARG A 87 4.29 -25.30 1.28
C ARG A 87 2.96 -26.05 1.32
N GLU A 88 2.65 -26.74 0.22
CA GLU A 88 1.65 -27.80 0.21
C GLU A 88 2.06 -28.88 1.22
N HIS A 89 1.39 -28.92 2.37
CA HIS A 89 1.46 -30.05 3.29
C HIS A 89 0.64 -31.20 2.68
N GLN A 90 1.29 -32.03 1.87
CA GLN A 90 0.81 -33.38 1.58
C GLN A 90 1.26 -34.28 2.74
N THR A 91 0.34 -34.58 3.66
CA THR A 91 0.49 -35.70 4.59
C THR A 91 -0.16 -36.92 3.98
N GLN A 92 0.64 -37.98 3.80
CA GLN A 92 0.17 -39.33 3.51
C GLN A 92 -0.55 -39.94 4.70
#